data_AF-A0A2I0QZH8-F1
#
_entry.id   AF-A0A2I0QZH8-F1
#
_cell.length_a   1.000
_cell.length_b   1.000
_cell.length_c   1.000
_cell.angle_alpha   90.00
_cell.angle_beta   90.00
_cell.angle_gamma   90.00
#
_symmetry.space_group_name_H-M   'P 1'
#
loop_
_entity.id
_entity.type
_entity.pdbx_description
1 polymer ?
#
loop_
_entity_poly.entity_id
_entity_poly.type
_entity_poly.pdbx_seq_one_letter_code
_entity_poly.pdbx_strand_id
1 'polypeptide(L)'
;MKILILLLSIVFIFYSCTNNNVAEDSDGNKVTTTYTKKVNLPVNPCDYISRETVTSYFDVKSTDLELNEDFTDPHSKYAKCGFKWKKNNFEELSKVHQDAMMSYMMKSAKKDQGPKPKLSDITKLESPYAKLMVGEFKAYEDFQKAVKRFDLLHKVPSKNDIEALNKSIDEELDKQDLKAETKKQGKSVVGGIAESLKFTKVEGVGDRAYYDHLDRALNVRFGIYTFSVGIDSDLSFDENIEIAKKVALNVWNNL
;
A
#
# COMPACT_ATOMS: atom_id res chain seq x y z
N MET A 1 22.28 5.02 -60.35
CA MET A 1 21.60 5.57 -59.16
C MET A 1 20.42 4.69 -58.72
N LYS A 2 20.63 3.37 -58.53
CA LYS A 2 19.58 2.40 -58.13
C LYS A 2 20.04 1.37 -57.08
N ILE A 3 21.30 1.44 -56.64
CA ILE A 3 21.90 0.46 -55.71
C ILE A 3 22.00 1.03 -54.28
N LEU A 4 21.82 2.34 -54.08
CA LEU A 4 21.98 2.99 -52.78
C LEU A 4 20.72 2.95 -51.89
N ILE A 5 19.57 2.50 -52.41
CA ILE A 5 18.29 2.49 -51.66
C ILE A 5 18.07 1.15 -50.93
N LEU A 6 18.78 0.07 -51.32
CA LEU A 6 18.57 -1.26 -50.73
C LEU A 6 19.33 -1.51 -49.41
N LEU A 7 20.29 -0.64 -49.05
CA LEU A 7 21.09 -0.79 -47.82
C LEU A 7 20.51 -0.04 -46.61
N LEU A 8 19.50 0.81 -46.80
CA LEU A 8 18.80 1.52 -45.71
C LEU A 8 17.59 0.75 -45.16
N SER A 9 17.16 -0.32 -45.84
CA SER A 9 16.01 -1.14 -45.42
C SER A 9 16.36 -2.21 -44.39
N ILE A 10 17.65 -2.51 -44.19
CA ILE A 10 18.12 -3.60 -43.31
C ILE A 10 18.47 -3.10 -41.89
N VAL A 11 18.66 -1.79 -41.70
CA VAL A 11 18.99 -1.20 -40.39
C VAL A 11 17.75 -1.00 -39.49
N PHE A 12 16.53 -1.12 -40.03
CA PHE A 12 15.29 -0.90 -39.26
C PHE A 12 14.63 -2.17 -38.71
N ILE A 13 15.17 -3.37 -38.92
CA ILE A 13 14.56 -4.62 -38.45
C ILE A 13 15.10 -5.08 -37.08
N PHE A 14 16.12 -4.41 -36.52
CA PHE A 14 16.72 -4.78 -35.23
C PHE A 14 16.33 -3.91 -34.03
N TYR A 15 15.40 -2.94 -34.18
CA TYR A 15 15.07 -1.99 -33.11
C TYR A 15 13.75 -2.23 -32.37
N SER A 16 13.13 -3.41 -32.48
CA SER A 16 11.86 -3.68 -31.78
C SER A 16 11.71 -5.10 -31.23
N CYS A 17 12.81 -5.72 -30.79
CA CYS A 17 12.72 -6.61 -29.65
C CYS A 17 12.87 -5.75 -28.39
N THR A 18 11.85 -4.96 -28.07
CA THR A 18 11.74 -4.33 -26.76
C THR A 18 11.72 -5.48 -25.76
N ASN A 19 12.81 -5.67 -25.00
CA ASN A 19 12.81 -6.61 -23.90
C ASN A 19 11.80 -6.09 -22.88
N ASN A 20 10.55 -6.58 -22.96
CA ASN A 20 9.45 -6.22 -22.05
C ASN A 20 9.77 -6.53 -20.57
N ASN A 21 10.91 -7.17 -20.30
CA ASN A 21 11.37 -7.57 -18.99
C ASN A 21 12.49 -6.67 -18.44
N VAL A 22 12.87 -5.58 -19.12
CA VAL A 22 13.89 -4.63 -18.66
C VAL A 22 13.27 -3.24 -18.53
N ALA A 23 13.55 -2.55 -17.44
CA ALA A 23 13.09 -1.20 -17.14
C ALA A 23 14.19 -0.40 -16.42
N GLU A 24 13.97 0.89 -16.29
CA GLU A 24 14.80 1.79 -15.47
C GLU A 24 14.00 2.27 -14.25
N ASP A 25 14.59 2.23 -13.06
CA ASP A 25 13.97 2.77 -11.84
C ASP A 25 14.12 4.30 -11.74
N SER A 26 13.59 4.89 -10.66
CA SER A 26 13.63 6.34 -10.45
C SER A 26 15.03 6.92 -10.33
N ASP A 27 16.02 6.08 -10.04
CA ASP A 27 17.42 6.48 -9.82
C ASP A 27 18.29 6.21 -11.06
N GLY A 28 17.69 5.77 -12.17
CA GLY A 28 18.40 5.45 -13.41
C GLY A 28 19.00 4.05 -13.44
N ASN A 29 18.71 3.19 -12.45
CA ASN A 29 19.24 1.84 -12.43
C ASN A 29 18.43 0.91 -13.32
N LYS A 30 19.11 0.01 -14.04
CA LYS A 30 18.45 -1.05 -14.80
C LYS A 30 17.85 -2.09 -13.86
N VAL A 31 16.58 -2.37 -14.04
CA VAL A 31 15.81 -3.41 -13.33
C VAL A 31 15.33 -4.43 -14.36
N THR A 32 15.41 -5.71 -14.00
CA THR A 32 14.92 -6.80 -14.84
C THR A 32 13.93 -7.67 -14.09
N THR A 33 12.93 -8.22 -14.77
CA THR A 33 12.00 -9.18 -14.18
C THR A 33 12.07 -10.54 -14.85
N THR A 34 11.83 -11.59 -14.05
CA THR A 34 11.61 -12.96 -14.54
C THR A 34 10.12 -13.35 -14.51
N TYR A 35 9.26 -12.49 -13.95
CA TYR A 35 7.83 -12.76 -13.78
C TYR A 35 7.04 -12.29 -15.01
N THR A 36 6.60 -13.25 -15.83
CA THR A 36 6.05 -12.98 -17.17
C THR A 36 4.70 -13.63 -17.46
N LYS A 37 4.06 -14.26 -16.45
CA LYS A 37 2.78 -14.94 -16.69
C LYS A 37 1.63 -13.95 -16.91
N LYS A 38 0.64 -14.39 -17.67
CA LYS A 38 -0.60 -13.64 -17.89
C LYS A 38 -1.59 -13.95 -16.77
N VAL A 39 -2.01 -12.92 -16.04
CA VAL A 39 -3.07 -12.98 -15.03
C VAL A 39 -4.32 -12.31 -15.58
N ASN A 40 -5.48 -12.94 -15.41
CA ASN A 40 -6.77 -12.39 -15.82
C ASN A 40 -7.31 -11.48 -14.70
N LEU A 41 -7.36 -10.17 -14.96
CA LEU A 41 -8.00 -9.20 -14.08
C LEU A 41 -9.43 -8.89 -14.56
N PRO A 42 -10.35 -8.50 -13.67
CA PRO A 42 -10.16 -8.28 -12.22
C PRO A 42 -10.08 -9.59 -11.41
N VAL A 43 -9.27 -9.59 -10.35
CA VAL A 43 -9.07 -10.73 -9.44
C VAL A 43 -9.91 -10.52 -8.19
N ASN A 44 -10.70 -11.54 -7.80
CA ASN A 44 -11.38 -11.54 -6.51
C ASN A 44 -10.37 -11.90 -5.40
N PRO A 45 -10.06 -11.00 -4.45
CA PRO A 45 -9.08 -11.26 -3.39
C PRO A 45 -9.47 -12.43 -2.48
N CYS A 46 -10.76 -12.72 -2.31
CA CYS A 46 -11.22 -13.80 -1.42
C CYS A 46 -10.83 -15.19 -1.93
N ASP A 47 -10.53 -15.34 -3.22
CA ASP A 47 -10.13 -16.64 -3.80
C ASP A 47 -8.71 -17.05 -3.37
N TYR A 48 -7.93 -16.12 -2.80
CA TYR A 48 -6.51 -16.31 -2.48
C TYR A 48 -6.21 -16.27 -0.98
N ILE A 49 -7.23 -16.17 -0.14
CA ILE A 49 -7.09 -16.18 1.31
C ILE A 49 -8.22 -17.00 1.93
N SER A 50 -7.85 -17.94 2.80
CA SER A 50 -8.78 -18.86 3.44
C SER A 50 -8.58 -18.85 4.96
N ARG A 51 -9.54 -19.41 5.70
CA ARG A 51 -9.38 -19.61 7.15
C ARG A 51 -8.16 -20.50 7.42
N GLU A 52 -7.99 -21.53 6.61
CA GLU A 52 -6.87 -22.47 6.66
C GLU A 52 -5.53 -21.73 6.52
N THR A 53 -5.42 -20.81 5.56
CA THR A 53 -4.23 -19.98 5.40
C THR A 53 -3.90 -19.23 6.69
N VAL A 54 -4.89 -18.60 7.32
CA VAL A 54 -4.69 -17.84 8.57
C VAL A 54 -4.27 -18.77 9.71
N THR A 55 -5.02 -19.84 9.94
CA THR A 55 -4.72 -20.80 11.02
C THR A 55 -3.40 -21.57 10.83
N SER A 56 -2.84 -21.59 9.62
CA SER A 56 -1.52 -22.20 9.37
C SER A 56 -0.35 -21.35 9.84
N TYR A 57 -0.56 -20.04 10.01
CA TYR A 57 0.47 -19.08 10.43
C TYR A 57 0.26 -18.53 11.83
N PHE A 58 -0.98 -18.52 12.31
CA PHE A 58 -1.35 -17.96 13.59
C PHE A 58 -2.03 -19.02 14.46
N ASP A 59 -1.69 -19.02 15.74
CA ASP A 59 -2.35 -19.86 16.75
C ASP A 59 -3.72 -19.27 17.12
N VAL A 60 -4.64 -19.30 16.15
CA VAL A 60 -6.01 -18.81 16.27
C VAL A 60 -6.96 -19.88 15.77
N LYS A 61 -8.08 -20.06 16.47
CA LYS A 61 -9.09 -21.04 16.04
C LYS A 61 -9.85 -20.50 14.84
N SER A 62 -10.17 -21.39 13.90
CA SER A 62 -10.99 -21.04 12.75
C SER A 62 -12.31 -20.39 13.15
N THR A 63 -12.92 -20.77 14.28
CA THR A 63 -14.18 -20.18 14.79
C THR A 63 -14.06 -18.72 15.23
N ASP A 64 -12.85 -18.27 15.56
CA ASP A 64 -12.60 -16.93 16.10
C ASP A 64 -12.26 -15.93 14.97
N LEU A 65 -12.17 -16.41 13.73
CA LEU A 65 -11.93 -15.60 12.54
C LEU A 65 -13.24 -14.99 12.03
N GLU A 66 -13.24 -13.68 11.88
CA GLU A 66 -14.28 -12.92 11.20
C GLU A 66 -13.83 -12.56 9.79
N LEU A 67 -14.69 -12.80 8.79
CA LEU A 67 -14.42 -12.36 7.42
C LEU A 67 -14.34 -10.83 7.40
N ASN A 68 -13.32 -10.32 6.73
CA ASN A 68 -13.07 -8.89 6.60
C ASN A 68 -12.93 -8.54 5.12
N GLU A 69 -13.97 -7.94 4.56
CA GLU A 69 -14.05 -7.50 3.18
C GLU A 69 -14.03 -5.98 3.13
N ASP A 70 -13.13 -5.42 2.33
CA ASP A 70 -12.99 -3.99 2.11
C ASP A 70 -13.19 -3.70 0.62
N PHE A 71 -14.45 -3.76 0.18
CA PHE A 71 -14.89 -3.34 -1.14
C PHE A 71 -16.41 -3.18 -1.23
N THR A 72 -16.85 -2.26 -2.08
CA THR A 72 -18.23 -2.23 -2.60
C THR A 72 -18.39 -3.14 -3.83
N ASP A 73 -17.29 -3.40 -4.55
CA ASP A 73 -17.22 -4.26 -5.74
C ASP A 73 -15.98 -5.17 -5.64
N PRO A 74 -16.13 -6.51 -5.58
CA PRO A 74 -15.02 -7.46 -5.47
C PRO A 74 -14.07 -7.42 -6.67
N HIS A 75 -14.49 -6.84 -7.79
CA HIS A 75 -13.70 -6.67 -9.00
C HIS A 75 -12.96 -5.32 -9.06
N SER A 76 -13.06 -4.51 -8.02
CA SER A 76 -12.31 -3.27 -7.90
C SER A 76 -10.81 -3.53 -7.71
N LYS A 77 -9.97 -2.71 -8.35
CA LYS A 77 -8.51 -2.67 -8.11
C LYS A 77 -8.11 -2.25 -6.69
N TYR A 78 -9.08 -1.89 -5.85
CA TYR A 78 -8.90 -1.55 -4.44
C TYR A 78 -9.49 -2.61 -3.51
N ALA A 79 -10.11 -3.67 -4.06
CA ALA A 79 -10.73 -4.69 -3.25
C ALA A 79 -9.69 -5.44 -2.40
N LYS A 80 -10.02 -5.62 -1.12
CA LYS A 80 -9.26 -6.45 -0.19
C LYS A 80 -10.18 -7.44 0.48
N CYS A 81 -9.66 -8.63 0.75
CA CYS A 81 -10.37 -9.68 1.47
C CYS A 81 -9.41 -10.39 2.41
N GLY A 82 -9.95 -10.93 3.49
CA GLY A 82 -9.19 -11.72 4.44
C GLY A 82 -9.96 -11.92 5.73
N PHE A 83 -9.23 -12.10 6.82
CA PHE A 83 -9.83 -12.37 8.11
C PHE A 83 -9.22 -11.48 9.18
N LYS A 84 -10.03 -11.19 10.20
CA LYS A 84 -9.61 -10.51 11.42
C LYS A 84 -10.00 -11.31 12.65
N TRP A 85 -9.29 -11.11 13.75
CA TRP A 85 -9.57 -11.70 15.05
C TRP A 85 -9.13 -10.76 16.16
N LYS A 86 -9.60 -11.01 17.38
CA LYS A 86 -9.23 -10.20 18.55
C LYS A 86 -7.78 -10.51 18.94
N LYS A 87 -6.99 -9.46 19.19
CA LYS A 87 -5.66 -9.59 19.81
C LYS A 87 -5.76 -10.05 21.27
N ASN A 88 -4.66 -10.58 21.80
CA ASN A 88 -4.59 -11.03 23.19
C ASN A 88 -4.91 -9.92 24.21
N ASN A 89 -4.57 -8.67 23.90
CA ASN A 89 -4.83 -7.47 24.72
C ASN A 89 -6.04 -6.65 24.22
N PHE A 90 -7.01 -7.29 23.57
CA PHE A 90 -8.17 -6.62 22.94
C PHE A 90 -8.89 -5.62 23.85
N GLU A 91 -9.19 -5.99 25.10
CA GLU A 91 -9.90 -5.15 26.07
C GLU A 91 -9.11 -3.85 26.36
N GLU A 92 -7.80 -3.96 26.56
CA GLU A 92 -6.91 -2.83 26.83
C GLU A 92 -6.82 -1.91 25.60
N LEU A 93 -6.53 -2.46 24.43
CA LEU A 93 -6.43 -1.69 23.19
C LEU A 93 -7.76 -1.01 22.83
N SER A 94 -8.88 -1.71 23.03
CA SER A 94 -10.23 -1.17 22.80
C SER A 94 -10.52 -0.01 23.73
N LYS A 95 -10.15 -0.11 25.01
CA LYS A 95 -10.30 0.97 25.98
C LYS A 95 -9.47 2.19 25.60
N VAL A 96 -8.20 1.98 25.21
CA VAL A 96 -7.32 3.07 24.73
C VAL A 96 -7.94 3.78 23.51
N HIS A 97 -8.49 3.03 22.55
CA HIS A 97 -9.19 3.59 21.39
C HIS A 97 -10.43 4.40 21.78
N GLN A 98 -11.27 3.86 22.66
CA GLN A 98 -12.47 4.53 23.16
C GLN A 98 -12.12 5.81 23.90
N ASP A 99 -11.14 5.77 24.80
CA ASP A 99 -10.69 6.93 25.57
C ASP A 99 -10.11 8.02 24.65
N ALA A 100 -9.32 7.65 23.65
CA ALA A 100 -8.79 8.58 22.66
C ALA A 100 -9.91 9.24 21.82
N MET A 101 -10.87 8.44 21.34
CA MET A 101 -12.01 8.95 20.55
C MET A 101 -12.92 9.85 21.40
N MET A 102 -13.24 9.47 22.64
CA MET A 102 -14.02 10.30 23.56
C MET A 102 -13.30 11.61 23.88
N SER A 103 -11.99 11.56 24.15
CA SER A 103 -11.17 12.76 24.38
C SER A 103 -11.22 13.71 23.17
N TYR A 104 -11.11 13.18 21.96
CA TYR A 104 -11.24 13.93 20.71
C TYR A 104 -12.62 14.56 20.54
N MET A 105 -13.70 13.80 20.72
CA MET A 105 -15.08 14.29 20.60
C MET A 105 -15.40 15.34 21.67
N MET A 106 -15.05 15.10 22.94
CA MET A 106 -15.33 16.03 24.04
C MET A 106 -14.57 17.35 23.88
N LYS A 107 -13.32 17.32 23.43
CA LYS A 107 -12.53 18.53 23.14
C LYS A 107 -12.93 19.22 21.83
N SER A 108 -13.57 18.51 20.90
CA SER A 108 -14.18 19.12 19.72
C SER A 108 -15.48 19.85 20.08
N ALA A 109 -16.22 19.34 21.07
CA ALA A 109 -17.45 19.95 21.57
C ALA A 109 -17.19 21.14 22.53
N LYS A 110 -16.15 21.08 23.37
CA LYS A 110 -15.75 22.18 24.25
C LYS A 110 -14.82 23.13 23.50
N LYS A 111 -15.29 24.33 23.21
CA LYS A 111 -14.59 25.34 22.41
C LYS A 111 -13.27 25.87 22.98
N ASP A 112 -12.80 25.43 24.14
CA ASP A 112 -11.61 26.04 24.73
C ASP A 112 -10.79 25.15 25.68
N GLN A 113 -9.48 25.46 25.66
CA GLN A 113 -8.37 25.07 26.54
C GLN A 113 -7.70 23.70 26.34
N GLY A 114 -6.74 23.68 25.41
CA GLY A 114 -5.66 22.68 25.29
C GLY A 114 -5.34 22.27 23.85
N PRO A 115 -4.16 21.67 23.57
CA PRO A 115 -3.92 21.07 22.26
C PRO A 115 -4.99 20.00 22.00
N LYS A 116 -5.74 20.17 20.90
CA LYS A 116 -6.70 19.18 20.41
C LYS A 116 -5.91 17.94 19.98
N PRO A 117 -6.31 16.72 20.42
CA PRO A 117 -5.79 15.50 19.83
C PRO A 117 -6.01 15.61 18.31
N LYS A 118 -4.95 15.41 17.54
CA LYS A 118 -5.07 15.40 16.09
C LYS A 118 -5.73 14.09 15.67
N LEU A 119 -6.47 14.09 14.57
CA LEU A 119 -7.00 12.84 13.99
C LEU A 119 -5.86 11.83 13.73
N SER A 120 -4.67 12.35 13.40
CA SER A 120 -3.44 11.57 13.25
C SER A 120 -3.00 10.82 14.53
N ASP A 121 -3.40 11.29 15.71
CA ASP A 121 -3.05 10.64 16.97
C ASP A 121 -3.91 9.38 17.18
N ILE A 122 -5.14 9.39 16.66
CA ILE A 122 -6.05 8.24 16.67
C ILE A 122 -5.61 7.21 15.61
N THR A 123 -5.22 7.65 14.41
CA THR A 123 -4.77 6.74 13.35
C THR A 123 -3.44 6.04 13.64
N LYS A 124 -2.71 6.49 14.66
CA LYS A 124 -1.46 5.86 15.13
C LYS A 124 -1.68 4.79 16.21
N LEU A 125 -2.89 4.69 16.75
CA LEU A 125 -3.20 3.72 17.78
C LEU A 125 -3.17 2.30 17.20
N GLU A 126 -2.72 1.36 18.02
CA GLU A 126 -2.65 -0.04 17.64
C GLU A 126 -4.03 -0.69 17.61
N SER A 127 -4.46 -1.13 16.43
CA SER A 127 -5.74 -1.83 16.26
C SER A 127 -5.92 -2.95 17.30
N PRO A 128 -7.09 -3.03 17.99
CA PRO A 128 -7.40 -4.12 18.90
C PRO A 128 -7.63 -5.46 18.16
N TYR A 129 -7.78 -5.41 16.84
CA TYR A 129 -7.90 -6.58 15.99
C TYR A 129 -6.59 -6.86 15.27
N ALA A 130 -6.24 -8.13 15.23
CA ALA A 130 -5.29 -8.67 14.28
C ALA A 130 -5.99 -8.95 12.94
N LYS A 131 -5.24 -8.95 11.84
CA LYS A 131 -5.74 -9.22 10.48
C LYS A 131 -4.68 -9.87 9.61
N LEU A 132 -5.14 -10.67 8.66
CA LEU A 132 -4.40 -11.08 7.47
C LEU A 132 -5.33 -10.91 6.26
N MET A 133 -4.89 -10.12 5.28
CA MET A 133 -5.68 -9.76 4.09
C MET A 133 -4.80 -9.73 2.85
N VAL A 134 -5.42 -9.96 1.69
CA VAL A 134 -4.82 -9.80 0.37
C VAL A 134 -5.71 -8.90 -0.48
N GLY A 135 -5.13 -8.16 -1.41
CA GLY A 135 -5.92 -7.31 -2.28
C GLY A 135 -5.14 -6.30 -3.10
N GLU A 136 -5.85 -5.30 -3.59
CA GLU A 136 -5.32 -4.21 -4.41
C GLU A 136 -4.61 -4.67 -5.69
N PHE A 137 -5.10 -5.75 -6.28
CA PHE A 137 -4.56 -6.31 -7.52
C PHE A 137 -4.63 -5.29 -8.66
N LYS A 138 -3.47 -4.97 -9.22
CA LYS A 138 -3.31 -4.03 -10.35
C LYS A 138 -2.38 -4.65 -11.38
N ALA A 139 -2.68 -4.41 -12.65
CA ALA A 139 -1.73 -4.59 -13.74
C ALA A 139 -1.40 -3.25 -14.36
N TYR A 140 -0.16 -3.12 -14.81
CA TYR A 140 0.30 -2.02 -15.62
C TYR A 140 0.43 -2.47 -17.08
N GLU A 141 0.37 -1.50 -17.99
CA GLU A 141 0.46 -1.76 -19.43
C GLU A 141 1.80 -2.39 -19.83
N ASP A 142 2.87 -2.01 -19.14
CA ASP A 142 4.22 -2.50 -19.39
C ASP A 142 5.07 -2.47 -18.10
N PHE A 143 6.22 -3.14 -18.15
CA PHE A 143 7.11 -3.26 -17.00
C PHE A 143 7.72 -1.91 -16.60
N GLN A 144 8.00 -1.02 -17.55
CA GLN A 144 8.55 0.30 -17.26
C GLN A 144 7.58 1.17 -16.44
N LYS A 145 6.28 1.13 -16.77
CA LYS A 145 5.22 1.79 -16.01
C LYS A 145 5.03 1.14 -14.64
N ALA A 146 5.10 -0.19 -14.57
CA ALA A 146 5.04 -0.89 -13.28
C ALA A 146 6.17 -0.46 -12.35
N VAL A 147 7.43 -0.42 -12.83
CA VAL A 147 8.58 0.03 -12.06
C VAL A 147 8.39 1.47 -11.57
N LYS A 148 8.14 2.40 -12.49
CA LYS A 148 8.01 3.83 -12.15
C LYS A 148 6.87 4.10 -11.17
N ARG A 149 5.70 3.48 -11.37
CA ARG A 149 4.54 3.70 -10.50
C ARG A 149 4.75 3.07 -9.13
N PHE A 150 5.31 1.86 -9.08
CA PHE A 150 5.56 1.19 -7.81
C PHE A 150 6.59 1.95 -6.98
N ASP A 151 7.72 2.33 -7.56
CA ASP A 151 8.77 3.06 -6.82
C ASP A 151 8.29 4.45 -6.39
N LEU A 152 7.48 5.14 -7.21
CA LEU A 152 6.86 6.43 -6.84
C LEU A 152 5.90 6.30 -5.64
N LEU A 153 5.09 5.25 -5.57
CA LEU A 153 4.12 5.05 -4.49
C LEU A 153 4.77 4.72 -3.14
N HIS A 154 6.01 4.23 -3.15
CA HIS A 154 6.76 3.86 -1.94
C HIS A 154 7.92 4.80 -1.67
N LYS A 155 7.94 5.97 -2.32
CA LYS A 155 8.92 7.01 -2.05
C LYS A 155 8.52 7.76 -0.78
N VAL A 156 9.41 7.75 0.21
CA VAL A 156 9.29 8.65 1.37
C VAL A 156 9.60 10.07 0.89
N PRO A 157 8.67 11.03 1.02
CA PRO A 157 8.92 12.41 0.59
C PRO A 157 10.09 13.02 1.37
N SER A 158 10.96 13.75 0.69
CA SER A 158 11.99 14.55 1.35
C SER A 158 11.37 15.77 2.05
N LYS A 159 12.11 16.43 2.95
CA LYS A 159 11.67 17.68 3.56
C LYS A 159 11.28 18.74 2.52
N ASN A 160 12.05 18.84 1.45
CA ASN A 160 11.78 19.76 0.35
C ASN A 160 10.49 19.38 -0.40
N ASP A 161 10.22 18.07 -0.57
CA ASP A 161 8.97 17.59 -1.17
C ASP A 161 7.76 17.95 -0.28
N ILE A 162 7.91 17.83 1.05
CA ILE A 162 6.88 18.23 2.01
C ILE A 162 6.64 19.75 2.00
N GLU A 163 7.72 20.55 1.96
CA GLU A 163 7.62 22.01 1.88
C GLU A 163 6.94 22.46 0.58
N ALA A 164 7.29 21.85 -0.55
CA ALA A 164 6.66 22.11 -1.84
C ALA A 164 5.18 21.70 -1.82
N LEU A 165 4.85 20.53 -1.27
CA LEU A 165 3.47 20.06 -1.11
C LEU A 165 2.66 21.03 -0.24
N ASN A 166 3.20 21.45 0.90
CA ASN A 166 2.54 22.42 1.79
C ASN A 166 2.27 23.73 1.06
N LYS A 167 3.23 24.24 0.28
CA LYS A 167 3.02 25.45 -0.52
C LYS A 167 1.90 25.29 -1.56
N SER A 168 1.85 24.16 -2.27
CA SER A 168 0.75 23.90 -3.22
C SER A 168 -0.61 23.74 -2.55
N ILE A 169 -0.65 23.14 -1.35
CA ILE A 169 -1.88 23.05 -0.54
C ILE A 169 -2.32 24.45 -0.12
N ASP A 170 -1.39 25.32 0.29
CA ASP A 170 -1.69 26.70 0.67
C ASP A 170 -2.31 27.47 -0.49
N GLU A 171 -1.69 27.40 -1.66
CA GLU A 171 -2.19 28.03 -2.89
C GLU A 171 -3.58 27.52 -3.28
N GLU A 172 -3.86 26.22 -3.13
CA GLU A 172 -5.15 25.64 -3.48
C GLU A 172 -6.24 25.95 -2.45
N LEU A 173 -5.90 25.91 -1.16
CA LEU A 173 -6.81 26.31 -0.09
C LEU A 173 -7.14 27.80 -0.18
N ASP A 174 -6.22 28.64 -0.66
CA ASP A 174 -6.48 30.07 -0.87
C ASP A 174 -7.41 30.38 -2.03
N LYS A 175 -7.49 29.49 -3.03
CA LYS A 175 -8.51 29.57 -4.09
C LYS A 175 -9.90 29.15 -3.61
N GLN A 176 -9.97 28.37 -2.52
CA GLN A 176 -11.24 27.96 -1.95
C GLN A 176 -11.66 28.96 -0.84
N ASP A 177 -12.90 29.45 -0.90
CA ASP A 177 -13.46 30.37 0.12
C ASP A 177 -13.80 29.63 1.43
N LEU A 178 -12.79 28.97 1.99
CA LEU A 178 -12.88 28.20 3.22
C LEU A 178 -12.51 29.08 4.42
N LYS A 179 -13.21 28.85 5.53
CA LYS A 179 -12.87 29.48 6.81
C LYS A 179 -11.43 29.12 7.21
N ALA A 180 -10.71 30.07 7.81
CA ALA A 180 -9.31 29.90 8.22
C ALA A 180 -9.08 28.65 9.11
N GLU A 181 -10.04 28.33 9.99
CA GLU A 181 -9.98 27.14 10.84
C GLU A 181 -10.04 25.83 10.02
N THR A 182 -10.86 25.79 8.95
CA THR A 182 -10.94 24.64 8.03
C THR A 182 -9.64 24.47 7.24
N LYS A 183 -9.05 25.57 6.75
CA LYS A 183 -7.74 25.56 6.08
C LYS A 183 -6.65 25.01 6.99
N LYS A 184 -6.62 25.45 8.26
CA LYS A 184 -5.66 24.98 9.27
C LYS A 184 -5.81 23.49 9.59
N GLN A 185 -7.05 23.00 9.70
CA GLN A 185 -7.32 21.58 9.92
C GLN A 185 -6.87 20.72 8.73
N GLY A 186 -7.17 21.14 7.50
CA GLY A 186 -6.72 20.45 6.28
C GLY A 186 -5.20 20.30 6.20
N LYS A 187 -4.45 21.40 6.42
CA LYS A 187 -2.98 21.36 6.47
C LYS A 187 -2.45 20.42 7.55
N SER A 188 -3.06 20.44 8.74
CA SER A 188 -2.62 19.58 9.84
C SER A 188 -2.84 18.09 9.55
N VAL A 189 -3.87 17.72 8.79
CA VAL A 189 -4.13 16.33 8.43
C VAL A 189 -3.12 15.86 7.38
N VAL A 190 -2.95 16.61 6.29
CA VAL A 190 -2.04 16.21 5.21
C VAL A 190 -0.59 16.19 5.66
N GLY A 191 -0.13 17.21 6.40
CA GLY A 191 1.22 17.23 6.96
C GLY A 191 1.48 16.06 7.92
N GLY A 192 0.52 15.72 8.77
CA GLY A 192 0.64 14.59 9.71
C GLY A 192 0.70 13.22 9.02
N ILE A 193 -0.02 13.04 7.90
CA ILE A 193 0.06 11.82 7.09
C ILE A 193 1.44 11.72 6.45
N ALA A 194 1.91 12.78 5.81
CA ALA A 194 3.17 12.75 5.07
C ALA A 194 4.39 12.52 5.98
N GLU A 195 4.37 13.06 7.20
CA GLU A 195 5.38 12.77 8.24
C GLU A 195 5.33 11.32 8.76
N SER A 196 4.19 10.64 8.61
CA SER A 196 3.97 9.27 9.06
C SER A 196 4.21 8.22 7.96
N LEU A 197 4.41 8.64 6.71
CA LEU A 197 4.74 7.74 5.60
C LEU A 197 6.13 7.13 5.84
N LYS A 198 6.13 5.85 6.18
CA LYS A 198 7.33 5.06 6.37
C LYS A 198 7.20 3.76 5.59
N PHE A 199 8.20 3.50 4.76
CA PHE A 199 8.32 2.28 3.98
C PHE A 199 9.62 1.57 4.33
N THR A 200 9.54 0.25 4.57
CA THR A 200 10.73 -0.60 4.69
C THR A 200 10.85 -1.46 3.45
N LYS A 201 11.97 -1.37 2.73
CA LYS A 201 12.24 -2.29 1.61
C LYS A 201 12.36 -3.71 2.13
N VAL A 202 11.68 -4.65 1.47
CA VAL A 202 11.69 -6.08 1.84
C VAL A 202 12.27 -6.87 0.68
N GLU A 203 13.29 -7.68 0.98
CA GLU A 203 13.97 -8.53 0.00
C GLU A 203 13.39 -9.95 -0.02
N GLY A 204 13.59 -10.66 -1.14
CA GLY A 204 13.23 -12.08 -1.27
C GLY A 204 11.77 -12.36 -1.64
N VAL A 205 11.03 -11.37 -2.15
CA VAL A 205 9.68 -11.54 -2.68
C VAL A 205 9.44 -10.57 -3.85
N GLY A 206 8.90 -11.08 -4.97
CA GLY A 206 8.70 -10.30 -6.19
C GLY A 206 9.98 -9.75 -6.80
N ASP A 207 9.85 -8.77 -7.69
CA ASP A 207 10.97 -7.95 -8.18
C ASP A 207 11.32 -6.84 -7.18
N ARG A 208 10.33 -6.37 -6.44
CA ARG A 208 10.44 -5.29 -5.45
C ARG A 208 9.28 -5.41 -4.46
N ALA A 209 9.56 -5.18 -3.19
CA ALA A 209 8.56 -5.10 -2.16
C ALA A 209 8.88 -4.04 -1.11
N TYR A 210 7.84 -3.43 -0.57
CA TYR A 210 7.91 -2.48 0.53
C TYR A 210 6.83 -2.78 1.55
N TYR A 211 7.20 -2.74 2.82
CA TYR A 211 6.24 -2.74 3.91
C TYR A 211 5.83 -1.31 4.24
N ASP A 212 4.55 -1.01 4.07
CA ASP A 212 3.90 0.21 4.50
C ASP A 212 3.56 0.12 6.00
N HIS A 213 4.22 0.95 6.81
CA HIS A 213 4.02 0.96 8.26
C HIS A 213 2.67 1.59 8.67
N LEU A 214 2.10 2.46 7.84
CA LEU A 214 0.83 3.10 8.12
C LEU A 214 -0.32 2.12 7.85
N ASP A 215 -0.32 1.48 6.67
CA ASP A 215 -1.37 0.55 6.28
C ASP A 215 -1.19 -0.85 6.89
N ARG A 216 0.00 -1.12 7.45
CA ARG A 216 0.45 -2.42 7.95
C ARG A 216 0.30 -3.49 6.85
N ALA A 217 0.94 -3.23 5.72
CA ALA A 217 0.82 -4.05 4.53
C ALA A 217 2.14 -4.20 3.77
N LEU A 218 2.39 -5.40 3.27
CA LEU A 218 3.47 -5.68 2.34
C LEU A 218 2.95 -5.49 0.91
N ASN A 219 3.40 -4.42 0.26
CA ASN A 219 3.11 -4.16 -1.14
C ASN A 219 4.20 -4.82 -1.99
N VAL A 220 3.81 -5.59 -3.00
CA VAL A 220 4.72 -6.39 -3.82
C VAL A 220 4.50 -6.13 -5.31
N ARG A 221 5.59 -6.19 -6.09
CA ARG A 221 5.55 -6.16 -7.56
C ARG A 221 6.11 -7.45 -8.14
N PHE A 222 5.35 -8.08 -9.03
CA PHE A 222 5.75 -9.24 -9.84
C PHE A 222 5.53 -8.91 -11.31
N GLY A 223 6.60 -8.54 -12.01
CA GLY A 223 6.59 -8.06 -13.39
C GLY A 223 5.71 -6.82 -13.52
N ILE A 224 4.66 -6.94 -14.33
CA ILE A 224 3.67 -5.87 -14.55
C ILE A 224 2.54 -5.86 -13.52
N TYR A 225 2.55 -6.75 -12.52
CA TYR A 225 1.48 -6.89 -11.55
C TYR A 225 1.92 -6.40 -10.16
N THR A 226 0.99 -5.80 -9.44
CA THR A 226 1.17 -5.45 -8.02
C THR A 226 -0.05 -5.81 -7.21
N PHE A 227 0.17 -6.16 -5.96
CA PHE A 227 -0.88 -6.38 -4.98
C PHE A 227 -0.30 -6.19 -3.57
N SER A 228 -1.16 -6.23 -2.56
CA SER A 228 -0.83 -5.91 -1.18
C SER A 228 -1.25 -7.05 -0.26
N VAL A 229 -0.41 -7.39 0.71
CA VAL A 229 -0.72 -8.33 1.80
C VAL A 229 -0.77 -7.55 3.10
N GLY A 230 -1.98 -7.24 3.58
CA GLY A 230 -2.20 -6.59 4.86
C GLY A 230 -1.99 -7.58 6.01
N ILE A 231 -1.13 -7.25 6.97
CA ILE A 231 -0.85 -8.09 8.13
C ILE A 231 -0.65 -7.23 9.37
N ASP A 232 -1.35 -7.58 10.44
CA ASP A 232 -1.20 -6.96 11.75
C ASP A 232 -1.56 -8.02 12.78
N SER A 233 -0.63 -8.41 13.65
CA SER A 233 -0.86 -9.47 14.63
C SER A 233 -0.09 -9.20 15.92
N ASP A 234 -0.22 -10.09 16.90
CA ASP A 234 0.54 -10.04 18.15
C ASP A 234 2.01 -10.50 17.98
N LEU A 235 2.40 -10.95 16.77
CA LEU A 235 3.77 -11.35 16.46
C LEU A 235 4.67 -10.12 16.26
N SER A 236 5.98 -10.36 16.31
CA SER A 236 6.97 -9.31 16.01
C SER A 236 6.86 -8.81 14.56
N PHE A 237 7.45 -7.64 14.31
CA PHE A 237 7.52 -7.06 12.96
C PHE A 237 8.13 -8.04 11.95
N ASP A 238 9.28 -8.65 12.27
CA ASP A 238 9.98 -9.55 11.36
C ASP A 238 9.18 -10.82 11.07
N GLU A 239 8.49 -11.38 12.08
CA GLU A 239 7.61 -12.54 11.89
C GLU A 239 6.41 -12.21 10.98
N ASN A 240 5.79 -11.04 11.17
CA ASN A 240 4.72 -10.58 10.29
C ASN A 240 5.23 -10.40 8.84
N ILE A 241 6.43 -9.84 8.63
CA ILE A 241 7.03 -9.71 7.29
C ILE A 241 7.24 -11.08 6.65
N GLU A 242 7.79 -12.05 7.38
CA GLU A 242 8.04 -13.39 6.85
C GLU A 242 6.76 -14.14 6.49
N ILE A 243 5.69 -13.98 7.28
CA ILE A 243 4.36 -14.52 6.94
C ILE A 243 3.81 -13.82 5.69
N ALA A 244 3.86 -12.49 5.62
CA ALA A 244 3.37 -11.75 4.47
C ALA A 244 4.11 -12.11 3.16
N LYS A 245 5.42 -12.37 3.22
CA LYS A 245 6.21 -12.88 2.09
C LYS A 245 5.71 -14.24 1.61
N LYS A 246 5.48 -15.18 2.53
CA LYS A 246 4.95 -16.52 2.20
C LYS A 246 3.56 -16.43 1.58
N VAL A 247 2.68 -15.61 2.15
CA VAL A 247 1.34 -15.36 1.59
C VAL A 247 1.44 -14.73 0.20
N ALA A 248 2.28 -13.72 0.01
CA ALA A 248 2.47 -13.08 -1.29
C ALA A 248 2.96 -14.05 -2.37
N LEU A 249 3.93 -14.93 -2.04
CA LEU A 249 4.39 -15.97 -2.97
C LEU A 249 3.28 -16.98 -3.27
N ASN A 250 2.48 -17.37 -2.28
CA ASN A 250 1.36 -18.27 -2.49
C ASN A 250 0.30 -17.63 -3.41
N VAL A 251 -0.10 -16.38 -3.14
CA VAL A 251 -1.01 -15.61 -3.99
C VAL A 251 -0.45 -15.56 -5.42
N TRP A 252 0.79 -15.12 -5.58
CA TRP A 252 1.43 -15.05 -6.88
C TRP A 252 1.41 -16.39 -7.60
N ASN A 253 1.70 -17.51 -6.95
CA ASN A 253 1.73 -18.82 -7.59
C ASN A 253 0.36 -19.29 -8.09
N ASN A 254 -0.73 -18.85 -7.46
CA ASN A 254 -2.09 -19.27 -7.79
C ASN A 254 -2.85 -18.31 -8.74
N LEU A 255 -2.30 -17.12 -9.03
CA LEU A 255 -2.84 -16.19 -10.05
C LEU A 255 -2.77 -16.74 -11.49
#